data_AF-A0A848DMJ3-F1
#
_entry.id   AF-A0A848DMJ3-F1
#
_cell.length_a   1.000
_cell.length_b   1.000
_cell.length_c   1.000
_cell.angle_alpha   90.00
_cell.angle_beta   90.00
_cell.angle_gamma   90.00
#
_symmetry.space_group_name_H-M   'P 1'
#
loop_
_entity.id
_entity.type
_entity.pdbx_description
1 polymer ?
#
loop_
_entity_poly.entity_id
_entity_poly.type
_entity_poly.pdbx_seq_one_letter_code
_entity_poly.pdbx_strand_id
1 'polypeptide(L)'
;MARALVTGSGERVAAVAERLYAEGLEVVTAAAANELDDLDLGRIDHYVQLPVAVRPLGETLVGRVRSFLSDGLLGRFALVERVLPVLVESATVVLVSGNTPGASLPDDEHSRLALLHVLAHATRAEMATRGVQVTVASGSRTDFELVRFALRGGEDPAARLANGSAMGEPPEEITAKQYEDWRTEVMGLLQVHG
;
A
#
# COMPACT_ATOMS: atom_id res chain seq x y z
N MET A 1 -3.95 17.17 17.67
CA MET A 1 -4.93 16.10 17.37
C MET A 1 -4.26 15.19 16.35
N ALA A 2 -4.40 13.86 16.48
CA ALA A 2 -3.81 12.95 15.51
C ALA A 2 -4.58 13.01 14.18
N ARG A 3 -3.86 12.93 13.07
CA ARG A 3 -4.42 13.10 11.73
C ARG A 3 -4.23 11.86 10.88
N ALA A 4 -5.29 11.45 10.20
CA ALA A 4 -5.27 10.34 9.27
C ALA A 4 -5.51 10.80 7.83
N LEU A 5 -4.74 10.24 6.90
CA LEU A 5 -5.03 10.29 5.47
C LEU A 5 -5.55 8.94 5.02
N VAL A 6 -6.68 8.91 4.33
CA VAL A 6 -7.22 7.69 3.70
C VAL A 6 -7.29 7.92 2.20
N THR A 7 -6.54 7.13 1.43
CA THR A 7 -6.59 7.19 -0.04
C THR A 7 -7.17 5.92 -0.61
N GLY A 8 -7.78 6.00 -1.79
CA GLY A 8 -8.39 4.88 -2.49
C GLY A 8 -9.66 5.35 -3.19
N SER A 9 -10.56 4.44 -3.54
CA SER A 9 -11.83 4.87 -4.17
C SER A 9 -13.05 4.16 -3.61
N GLY A 10 -14.20 4.83 -3.73
CA GLY A 10 -15.50 4.26 -3.46
C GLY A 10 -15.90 4.29 -1.99
N GLU A 11 -16.99 3.60 -1.68
CA GLU A 11 -17.66 3.61 -0.37
C GLU A 11 -16.74 3.20 0.78
N ARG A 12 -15.72 2.37 0.50
CA ARG A 12 -14.81 1.88 1.52
C ARG A 12 -13.90 2.98 2.10
N VAL A 13 -13.55 4.00 1.31
CA VAL A 13 -12.81 5.17 1.82
C VAL A 13 -13.66 5.89 2.86
N ALA A 14 -14.94 6.14 2.56
CA ALA A 14 -15.87 6.78 3.48
C ALA A 14 -16.04 5.95 4.77
N ALA A 15 -16.25 4.63 4.65
CA ALA A 15 -16.43 3.76 5.81
C ALA A 15 -15.20 3.70 6.73
N VAL A 16 -13.98 3.67 6.16
CA VAL A 16 -12.74 3.70 6.94
C VAL A 16 -12.53 5.09 7.56
N ALA A 17 -12.82 6.16 6.82
CA ALA A 17 -12.68 7.53 7.31
C ALA A 17 -13.63 7.83 8.48
N GLU A 18 -14.90 7.44 8.37
CA GLU A 18 -15.88 7.57 9.46
C GLU A 18 -15.43 6.86 10.73
N ARG A 19 -14.83 5.67 10.59
CA ARG A 19 -14.30 4.91 11.73
C ARG A 19 -13.09 5.57 12.37
N LEU A 20 -12.14 6.09 11.58
CA LEU A 20 -11.00 6.84 12.12
C LEU A 20 -11.47 8.12 12.83
N TYR A 21 -12.47 8.80 12.27
CA TYR A 21 -13.08 9.97 12.89
C TYR A 21 -13.76 9.62 14.23
N ALA A 22 -14.46 8.48 14.30
CA ALA A 22 -15.06 7.98 15.55
C ALA A 22 -14.03 7.65 16.65
N GLU A 23 -12.78 7.37 16.27
CA GLU A 23 -11.64 7.17 17.18
C GLU A 23 -10.97 8.51 17.57
N GLY A 24 -11.53 9.64 17.14
CA GLY A 24 -11.10 10.99 17.52
C GLY A 24 -9.98 11.57 16.66
N LEU A 25 -9.75 11.03 15.45
CA LEU A 25 -8.76 11.55 14.50
C LEU A 25 -9.39 12.59 13.57
N GLU A 26 -8.58 13.56 13.16
CA GLU A 26 -8.91 14.39 12.00
C GLU A 26 -8.64 13.57 10.74
N VAL A 27 -9.60 13.48 9.82
CA VAL A 27 -9.46 12.61 8.64
C VAL A 27 -9.52 13.41 7.36
N VAL A 28 -8.51 13.20 6.52
CA VAL A 28 -8.44 13.71 5.14
C VAL A 28 -8.60 12.51 4.20
N THR A 29 -9.31 12.70 3.09
CA THR A 29 -9.46 11.68 2.06
C THR A 29 -9.03 12.22 0.70
N ALA A 30 -8.49 11.34 -0.15
CA ALA A 30 -8.15 11.66 -1.53
C ALA A 30 -8.19 10.40 -2.40
N ALA A 31 -8.69 10.51 -3.64
CA ALA A 31 -8.78 9.38 -4.54
C ALA A 31 -7.53 9.18 -5.40
N ALA A 32 -6.80 10.25 -5.69
CA ALA A 32 -5.64 10.25 -6.57
C ALA A 32 -4.56 11.23 -6.11
N ALA A 33 -3.33 11.06 -6.61
CA ALA A 33 -2.17 11.85 -6.20
C ALA A 33 -2.31 13.34 -6.51
N ASN A 34 -2.99 13.70 -7.60
CA ASN A 34 -3.23 15.09 -7.97
C ASN A 34 -4.22 15.80 -7.03
N GLU A 35 -5.11 15.05 -6.35
CA GLU A 35 -6.02 15.65 -5.36
C GLU A 35 -5.27 16.07 -4.08
N LEU A 36 -4.09 15.47 -3.82
CA LEU A 36 -3.27 15.82 -2.66
C LEU A 36 -2.68 17.23 -2.77
N ASP A 37 -2.50 17.76 -3.98
CA ASP A 37 -1.87 19.07 -4.21
C ASP A 37 -2.75 20.24 -3.74
N ASP A 38 -4.07 20.04 -3.71
CA ASP A 38 -5.04 21.02 -3.26
C ASP A 38 -5.41 20.88 -1.77
N LEU A 39 -4.85 19.88 -1.08
CA LEU A 39 -5.16 19.58 0.31
C LEU A 39 -4.05 20.09 1.23
N ASP A 40 -4.43 20.75 2.33
CA ASP A 40 -3.51 20.97 3.43
C ASP A 40 -3.31 19.63 4.15
N LEU A 41 -2.25 18.89 3.80
CA LEU A 41 -1.90 17.63 4.43
C LEU A 41 -1.16 17.79 5.76
N GLY A 42 -0.60 18.97 6.05
CA GLY A 42 0.06 19.28 7.32
C GLY A 42 0.99 18.17 7.82
N ARG A 43 0.66 17.60 8.98
CA ARG A 43 1.35 16.46 9.59
C ARG A 43 0.40 15.26 9.67
N ILE A 44 0.82 14.10 9.15
CA ILE A 44 0.00 12.88 9.09
C ILE A 44 0.57 11.79 10.01
N ASP A 45 -0.25 11.34 10.97
CA ASP A 45 0.08 10.27 11.92
C ASP A 45 -0.27 8.88 11.39
N HIS A 46 -1.35 8.77 10.62
CA HIS A 46 -1.82 7.52 10.06
C HIS A 46 -2.12 7.67 8.57
N TYR A 47 -1.56 6.79 7.74
CA TYR A 47 -1.88 6.73 6.32
C TYR A 47 -2.45 5.37 5.96
N VAL A 48 -3.68 5.33 5.46
CA VAL A 48 -4.32 4.10 4.99
C VAL A 48 -4.54 4.21 3.48
N GLN A 49 -3.84 3.37 2.72
CA GLN A 49 -4.00 3.29 1.28
C GLN A 49 -4.85 2.07 0.89
N LEU A 50 -6.11 2.33 0.58
CA LEU A 50 -7.08 1.36 0.10
C LEU A 50 -6.92 1.10 -1.41
N PRO A 51 -7.43 -0.05 -1.90
CA PRO A 51 -7.60 -0.32 -3.32
C PRO A 51 -8.35 0.80 -4.07
N VAL A 52 -7.99 1.00 -5.33
CA VAL A 52 -8.66 1.88 -6.28
C VAL A 52 -9.43 1.01 -7.28
N ALA A 53 -10.70 1.34 -7.47
CA ALA A 53 -11.57 0.79 -8.48
C ALA A 53 -11.18 1.42 -9.81
N VAL A 54 -10.44 0.66 -10.60
CA VAL A 54 -10.04 1.08 -11.95
C VAL A 54 -11.03 0.55 -12.96
N ARG A 55 -11.45 1.40 -13.90
CA ARG A 55 -12.10 0.97 -15.12
C ARG A 55 -11.05 0.87 -16.23
N PRO A 56 -10.56 -0.32 -16.59
CA PRO A 56 -9.43 -0.44 -17.52
C PRO A 56 -9.83 0.03 -18.92
N LEU A 57 -9.01 0.90 -19.52
CA LEU A 57 -9.26 1.49 -20.83
C LEU A 57 -8.30 0.94 -21.89
N GLY A 58 -8.76 0.81 -23.13
CA GLY A 58 -7.93 0.42 -24.27
C GLY A 58 -8.64 -0.47 -25.29
N GLU A 59 -8.24 -0.31 -26.55
CA GLU A 59 -8.79 -1.08 -27.68
C GLU A 59 -8.32 -2.54 -27.67
N THR A 60 -7.11 -2.81 -27.16
CA THR A 60 -6.53 -4.14 -27.05
C THR A 60 -6.53 -4.66 -25.62
N LEU A 61 -6.42 -5.99 -25.45
CA LEU A 61 -6.28 -6.60 -24.12
C LEU A 61 -5.03 -6.07 -23.39
N VAL A 62 -3.89 -6.00 -24.09
CA VAL A 62 -2.64 -5.45 -23.55
C VAL A 62 -2.82 -3.99 -23.13
N GLY A 63 -3.54 -3.19 -23.92
CA GLY A 63 -3.86 -1.80 -23.59
C GLY A 63 -4.67 -1.68 -22.29
N ARG A 64 -5.69 -2.54 -22.11
CA ARG A 64 -6.49 -2.59 -20.88
C ARG A 64 -5.70 -3.04 -19.68
N VAL A 65 -4.86 -4.08 -19.81
CA VAL A 65 -3.97 -4.52 -18.72
C VAL A 65 -3.00 -3.40 -18.33
N ARG A 66 -2.40 -2.72 -19.31
CA ARG A 66 -1.52 -1.56 -19.07
C ARG A 66 -2.24 -0.45 -18.30
N SER A 67 -3.45 -0.06 -18.72
CA SER A 67 -4.26 0.95 -18.01
C SER A 67 -4.57 0.50 -16.58
N PHE A 68 -5.01 -0.75 -16.39
CA PHE A 68 -5.26 -1.30 -15.06
C PHE A 68 -4.04 -1.23 -14.13
N LEU A 69 -2.87 -1.66 -14.61
CA LEU A 69 -1.63 -1.63 -13.83
C LEU A 69 -1.20 -0.18 -13.53
N SER A 70 -1.29 0.71 -14.52
CA SER A 70 -0.86 2.11 -14.39
C SER A 70 -1.76 2.87 -13.41
N ASP A 71 -3.07 2.84 -13.64
CA ASP A 71 -4.04 3.63 -12.89
C ASP A 71 -4.33 3.00 -11.51
N GLY A 72 -4.16 1.68 -11.38
CA GLY A 72 -4.48 0.94 -10.16
C GLY A 72 -3.29 0.71 -9.24
N LEU A 73 -2.22 0.09 -9.74
CA LEU A 73 -1.08 -0.31 -8.91
C LEU A 73 0.02 0.75 -8.92
N LEU A 74 0.44 1.24 -10.10
CA LEU A 74 1.50 2.24 -10.17
C LEU A 74 1.04 3.61 -9.64
N GLY A 75 -0.24 3.97 -9.79
CA GLY A 75 -0.82 5.16 -9.16
C GLY A 75 -0.66 5.19 -7.63
N ARG A 76 -0.57 4.02 -6.99
CA ARG A 76 -0.33 3.91 -5.54
C ARG A 76 1.09 4.30 -5.14
N PHE A 77 2.07 4.10 -6.02
CA PHE A 77 3.44 4.57 -5.80
C PHE A 77 3.47 6.10 -5.81
N ALA A 78 2.83 6.72 -6.80
CA ALA A 78 2.74 8.18 -6.89
C ALA A 78 2.03 8.79 -5.66
N LEU A 79 0.98 8.14 -5.14
CA LEU A 79 0.34 8.56 -3.89
C LEU A 79 1.30 8.48 -2.70
N VAL A 80 2.01 7.37 -2.54
CA VAL A 80 2.98 7.22 -1.44
C VAL A 80 4.05 8.31 -1.53
N GLU A 81 4.68 8.50 -2.69
CA GLU A 81 5.72 9.50 -2.92
C GLU A 81 5.29 10.91 -2.47
N ARG A 82 4.03 11.29 -2.70
CA ARG A 82 3.47 12.57 -2.25
C ARG A 82 3.20 12.65 -0.76
N VAL A 83 2.93 11.52 -0.12
CA VAL A 83 2.61 11.46 1.32
C VAL A 83 3.86 11.36 2.19
N LEU A 84 4.94 10.76 1.69
CA LEU A 84 6.20 10.56 2.44
C LEU A 84 6.73 11.83 3.14
N PRO A 85 6.71 13.03 2.52
CA PRO A 85 7.20 14.24 3.17
C PRO A 85 6.37 14.68 4.38
N VAL A 86 5.06 14.40 4.39
CA VAL A 86 4.12 14.91 5.41
C VAL A 86 3.87 13.95 6.58
N LEU A 87 4.37 12.72 6.50
CA LEU A 87 4.30 11.76 7.61
C LEU A 87 5.03 12.31 8.85
N VAL A 88 4.53 12.04 10.04
CA VAL A 88 5.30 12.34 11.26
C VAL A 88 6.30 11.24 11.56
N GLU A 89 7.24 11.51 12.49
CA GLU A 89 8.02 10.44 13.11
C GLU A 89 7.09 9.44 13.80
N SER A 90 7.39 8.16 13.67
CA SER A 90 6.57 7.05 14.20
C SER A 90 5.15 6.96 13.62
N ALA A 91 4.87 7.60 12.47
CA ALA A 91 3.61 7.43 11.76
C ALA A 91 3.36 5.95 11.40
N THR A 92 2.10 5.59 11.17
CA THR A 92 1.72 4.25 10.70
C THR A 92 1.18 4.33 9.28
N VAL A 93 1.71 3.49 8.39
CA VAL A 93 1.29 3.34 7.00
C VAL A 93 0.71 1.94 6.80
N VAL A 94 -0.54 1.86 6.35
CA VAL A 94 -1.22 0.61 6.02
C VAL A 94 -1.52 0.58 4.52
N LEU A 95 -0.84 -0.31 3.81
CA LEU A 95 -1.06 -0.56 2.39
C LEU A 95 -2.00 -1.75 2.24
N VAL A 96 -3.24 -1.51 1.84
CA VAL A 96 -4.26 -2.57 1.76
C VAL A 96 -4.22 -3.22 0.39
N SER A 97 -4.03 -4.54 0.35
CA SER A 97 -4.06 -5.34 -0.88
C SER A 97 -5.44 -5.31 -1.54
N GLY A 98 -5.47 -5.59 -2.84
CA GLY A 98 -6.69 -5.55 -3.63
C GLY A 98 -6.40 -5.04 -5.04
N ASN A 99 -7.39 -4.34 -5.62
CA ASN A 99 -7.52 -4.07 -7.05
C ASN A 99 -7.73 -5.39 -7.79
N THR A 100 -8.96 -5.88 -7.85
CA THR A 100 -9.28 -7.01 -8.73
C THR A 100 -9.71 -6.44 -10.07
N PRO A 101 -9.06 -6.79 -11.18
CA PRO A 101 -9.55 -6.41 -12.48
C PRO A 101 -10.93 -7.05 -12.70
N GLY A 102 -11.76 -6.43 -13.53
CA GLY A 102 -13.05 -7.04 -13.89
C GLY A 102 -12.84 -8.42 -14.52
N ALA A 103 -13.84 -9.30 -14.41
CA ALA A 103 -13.78 -10.71 -14.84
C ALA A 103 -13.37 -10.94 -16.31
N SER A 104 -13.31 -9.89 -17.14
CA SER A 104 -12.91 -9.92 -18.55
C SER A 104 -11.42 -9.70 -18.79
N LEU A 105 -10.60 -9.48 -17.75
CA LEU A 105 -9.16 -9.37 -17.86
C LEU A 105 -8.47 -10.55 -17.17
N PRO A 106 -7.33 -11.01 -17.71
CA PRO A 106 -6.43 -11.92 -16.99
C PRO A 106 -6.08 -11.34 -15.63
N ASP A 107 -6.13 -12.18 -14.61
CA ASP A 107 -5.79 -11.80 -13.25
C ASP A 107 -4.62 -12.62 -12.72
N ASP A 108 -3.67 -11.93 -12.09
CA ASP A 108 -2.54 -12.55 -11.37
C ASP A 108 -2.41 -11.87 -9.99
N GLU A 109 -3.18 -12.38 -9.03
CA GLU A 109 -3.20 -11.87 -7.66
C GLU A 109 -1.82 -11.89 -7.00
N HIS A 110 -1.01 -12.90 -7.28
CA HIS A 110 0.33 -13.03 -6.73
C HIS A 110 1.23 -11.87 -7.19
N SER A 111 1.26 -11.59 -8.49
CA SER A 111 2.06 -10.48 -9.03
C SER A 111 1.59 -9.11 -8.52
N ARG A 112 0.28 -8.90 -8.36
CA ARG A 112 -0.23 -7.63 -7.79
C ARG A 112 0.18 -7.45 -6.33
N LEU A 113 0.08 -8.52 -5.55
CA LEU A 113 0.50 -8.51 -4.16
C LEU A 113 2.03 -8.28 -4.05
N ALA A 114 2.82 -8.92 -4.92
CA ALA A 114 4.26 -8.71 -4.99
C ALA A 114 4.62 -7.24 -5.25
N LEU A 115 3.96 -6.57 -6.22
CA LEU A 115 4.17 -5.14 -6.48
C LEU A 115 3.81 -4.26 -5.27
N LEU A 116 2.76 -4.61 -4.52
CA LEU A 116 2.42 -3.90 -3.30
C LEU A 116 3.47 -4.11 -2.20
N HIS A 117 4.06 -5.30 -2.10
CA HIS A 117 5.19 -5.54 -1.21
C HIS A 117 6.42 -4.73 -1.61
N VAL A 118 6.72 -4.60 -2.91
CA VAL A 118 7.80 -3.73 -3.41
C VAL A 118 7.58 -2.30 -2.93
N LEU A 119 6.36 -1.76 -3.07
CA LEU A 119 6.01 -0.43 -2.54
C LEU A 119 6.26 -0.34 -1.03
N ALA A 120 5.77 -1.32 -0.26
CA ALA A 120 5.95 -1.35 1.19
C ALA A 120 7.43 -1.33 1.59
N HIS A 121 8.28 -2.07 0.88
CA HIS A 121 9.72 -2.11 1.14
C HIS A 121 10.41 -0.80 0.80
N ALA A 122 10.07 -0.19 -0.34
CA ALA A 122 10.57 1.13 -0.70
C ALA A 122 10.21 2.18 0.36
N THR A 123 8.94 2.21 0.81
CA THR A 123 8.49 3.11 1.89
C THR A 123 9.26 2.89 3.19
N ARG A 124 9.49 1.63 3.59
CA ARG A 124 10.26 1.32 4.81
C ARG A 124 11.69 1.80 4.72
N ALA A 125 12.33 1.57 3.57
CA ALA A 125 13.71 1.98 3.35
C ALA A 125 13.86 3.51 3.46
N GLU A 126 12.96 4.26 2.83
CA GLU A 126 12.99 5.73 2.88
C GLU A 126 12.68 6.28 4.28
N MET A 127 11.81 5.60 5.04
CA MET A 127 11.41 6.04 6.38
C MET A 127 12.22 5.44 7.54
N ALA A 128 13.30 4.71 7.25
CA ALA A 128 14.04 3.93 8.24
C ALA A 128 14.52 4.74 9.46
N THR A 129 14.91 6.01 9.25
CA THR A 129 15.39 6.91 10.31
C THR A 129 14.28 7.59 11.10
N ARG A 130 13.03 7.56 10.60
CA ARG A 130 11.88 8.28 11.18
C ARG A 130 10.98 7.37 12.03
N GLY A 131 11.31 6.08 12.14
CA GLY A 131 10.55 5.12 12.95
C GLY A 131 9.13 4.81 12.43
N VAL A 132 8.80 5.21 11.20
CA VAL A 132 7.48 4.98 10.58
C VAL A 132 7.27 3.48 10.40
N GLN A 133 6.12 3.00 10.86
CA GLN A 133 5.71 1.61 10.69
C GLN A 133 4.96 1.47 9.37
N VAL A 134 5.37 0.52 8.53
CA VAL A 134 4.71 0.26 7.24
C VAL A 134 4.30 -1.19 7.18
N THR A 135 3.03 -1.43 6.87
CA THR A 135 2.49 -2.77 6.85
C THR A 135 1.56 -2.99 5.67
N VAL A 136 1.58 -4.21 5.11
CA VAL A 136 0.63 -4.65 4.08
C VAL A 136 -0.51 -5.39 4.78
N ALA A 137 -1.75 -5.05 4.46
CA ALA A 137 -2.92 -5.68 5.03
C ALA A 137 -3.79 -6.30 3.93
N SER A 138 -4.38 -7.46 4.20
CA SER A 138 -5.32 -8.07 3.25
C SER A 138 -6.53 -7.18 2.97
N GLY A 139 -6.88 -7.02 1.68
CA GLY A 139 -8.12 -6.38 1.24
C GLY A 139 -9.40 -7.06 1.73
N SER A 140 -9.33 -8.33 2.15
CA SER A 140 -10.48 -9.06 2.71
C SER A 140 -10.82 -8.70 4.17
N ARG A 141 -9.95 -7.94 4.86
CA ARG A 141 -10.21 -7.48 6.22
C ARG A 141 -11.41 -6.53 6.27
N THR A 142 -12.13 -6.52 7.38
CA THR A 142 -13.19 -5.54 7.60
C THR A 142 -12.61 -4.14 7.84
N ASP A 143 -13.40 -3.10 7.62
CA ASP A 143 -12.97 -1.71 7.84
C ASP A 143 -12.58 -1.46 9.30
N PHE A 144 -13.27 -2.12 10.24
CA PHE A 144 -12.92 -2.08 11.66
C PHE A 144 -11.54 -2.70 11.95
N GLU A 145 -11.22 -3.83 11.32
CA GLU A 145 -9.91 -4.45 11.45
C GLU A 145 -8.81 -3.58 10.85
N LEU A 146 -9.05 -2.94 9.70
CA LEU A 146 -8.10 -2.02 9.07
C LEU A 146 -7.82 -0.81 9.95
N VAL A 147 -8.84 -0.19 10.53
CA VAL A 147 -8.67 0.95 11.45
C VAL A 147 -7.93 0.53 12.72
N ARG A 148 -8.31 -0.59 13.33
CA ARG A 148 -7.57 -1.13 14.49
C ARG A 148 -6.10 -1.37 14.16
N PHE A 149 -5.81 -1.87 12.96
CA PHE A 149 -4.46 -2.13 12.49
C PHE A 149 -3.66 -0.84 12.29
N ALA A 150 -4.28 0.19 11.71
CA ALA A 150 -3.69 1.52 11.52
C ALA A 150 -3.38 2.25 12.83
N LEU A 151 -4.22 2.06 13.86
CA LEU A 151 -4.06 2.74 15.14
C LEU A 151 -3.09 2.04 16.10
N ARG A 152 -2.99 0.72 16.05
CA ARG A 152 -2.20 -0.05 17.03
C ARG A 152 -0.80 -0.43 16.54
N GLY A 153 -0.52 -0.31 15.24
CA GLY A 153 0.70 -0.82 14.62
C GLY A 153 0.76 -2.33 14.74
N GLY A 154 0.27 -3.05 13.72
CA GLY A 154 0.28 -4.51 13.73
C GLY A 154 1.51 -5.10 13.04
N GLU A 155 2.16 -6.07 13.70
CA GLU A 155 3.01 -7.05 13.01
C GLU A 155 2.14 -7.88 12.06
N ASP A 156 2.47 -7.85 10.77
CA ASP A 156 1.88 -8.75 9.79
C ASP A 156 2.48 -10.16 9.96
N PRO A 157 1.67 -11.22 10.15
CA PRO A 157 2.16 -12.61 10.13
C PRO A 157 2.92 -12.95 8.84
N ALA A 158 2.58 -12.32 7.71
CA ALA A 158 3.32 -12.51 6.45
C ALA A 158 4.70 -11.82 6.46
N ALA A 159 4.89 -10.77 7.28
CA ALA A 159 6.23 -10.21 7.50
C ALA A 159 7.15 -11.17 8.28
N ARG A 160 6.60 -12.10 9.08
CA ARG A 160 7.39 -13.19 9.68
C ARG A 160 7.79 -14.25 8.66
N LEU A 161 7.00 -14.49 7.61
CA LEU A 161 7.39 -15.39 6.52
C LEU A 161 8.55 -14.84 5.69
N ALA A 162 8.68 -13.51 5.59
CA ALA A 162 9.82 -12.86 4.94
C ALA A 162 11.09 -12.80 5.82
N ASN A 163 10.95 -12.88 7.15
CA ASN A 163 12.07 -12.74 8.11
C ASN A 163 12.40 -14.03 8.88
N GLY A 164 11.68 -15.12 8.64
CA GLY A 164 11.76 -16.36 9.40
C GLY A 164 12.21 -17.54 8.56
N SER A 165 13.53 -17.71 8.39
CA SER A 165 14.09 -19.03 8.15
C SER A 165 13.80 -19.92 9.37
N ALA A 166 12.71 -20.70 9.36
CA ALA A 166 12.58 -21.96 10.11
C ALA A 166 11.28 -22.73 9.78
N MET A 167 11.48 -23.88 9.12
CA MET A 167 10.68 -25.12 9.11
C MET A 167 9.21 -25.13 8.60
N GLY A 168 8.99 -25.87 7.51
CA GLY A 168 7.83 -26.75 7.34
C GLY A 168 7.06 -26.65 6.01
N GLU A 169 7.58 -27.34 4.98
CA GLU A 169 6.95 -27.76 3.69
C GLU A 169 6.42 -26.70 2.69
N PRO A 170 6.58 -26.94 1.35
CA PRO A 170 6.53 -25.87 0.35
C PRO A 170 5.17 -25.74 -0.35
N PRO A 171 4.65 -24.53 -0.56
CA PRO A 171 3.75 -24.23 -1.66
C PRO A 171 4.57 -23.75 -2.89
N GLU A 172 4.21 -24.30 -4.05
CA GLU A 172 4.70 -24.07 -5.42
C GLU A 172 5.78 -23.00 -5.65
N GLU A 173 6.89 -23.44 -6.25
CA GLU A 173 8.08 -22.71 -6.69
C GLU A 173 7.80 -21.63 -7.76
N ILE A 174 7.08 -20.57 -7.40
CA ILE A 174 7.36 -19.23 -7.96
C ILE A 174 8.18 -18.54 -6.87
N THR A 175 9.48 -18.73 -7.05
CA THR A 175 10.47 -18.91 -5.99
C THR A 175 10.67 -17.69 -5.10
N ALA A 176 10.83 -17.92 -3.80
CA ALA A 176 11.46 -16.98 -2.87
C ALA A 176 12.76 -16.36 -3.43
N LYS A 177 13.43 -17.08 -4.34
CA LYS A 177 14.56 -16.60 -5.14
C LYS A 177 14.22 -15.40 -6.06
N GLN A 178 13.09 -15.42 -6.78
CA GLN A 178 12.64 -14.24 -7.55
C GLN A 178 12.31 -13.07 -6.63
N TYR A 179 11.81 -13.36 -5.42
CA TYR A 179 11.59 -12.35 -4.39
C TYR A 179 12.91 -11.77 -3.83
N GLU A 180 13.93 -12.60 -3.64
CA GLU A 180 15.27 -12.20 -3.21
C GLU A 180 16.04 -11.45 -4.29
N ASP A 181 15.84 -11.82 -5.57
CA ASP A 181 16.49 -11.20 -6.72
C ASP A 181 16.00 -9.75 -6.89
N TRP A 182 14.68 -9.50 -6.85
CA TRP A 182 14.17 -8.11 -6.89
C TRP A 182 14.59 -7.31 -5.65
N ARG A 183 14.64 -7.94 -4.46
CA ARG A 183 15.08 -7.27 -3.23
C ARG A 183 16.53 -6.81 -3.36
N THR A 184 17.38 -7.62 -3.98
CA THR A 184 18.79 -7.28 -4.23
C THR A 184 18.91 -6.13 -5.23
N GLU A 185 18.12 -6.15 -6.30
CA GLU A 185 18.10 -5.07 -7.31
C GLU A 185 17.60 -3.73 -6.74
N VAL A 186 16.52 -3.73 -5.95
CA VAL A 186 15.98 -2.53 -5.31
C VAL A 186 16.93 -1.96 -4.26
N MET A 187 17.55 -2.80 -3.44
CA MET A 187 18.53 -2.35 -2.45
C MET A 187 19.83 -1.83 -3.09
N GLY A 188 20.19 -2.32 -4.28
CA GLY A 188 21.32 -1.80 -5.06
C GLY A 188 21.13 -0.35 -5.53
N LEU A 189 19.88 0.07 -5.78
CA LEU A 189 19.57 1.44 -6.21
C LEU A 189 19.77 2.49 -5.10
N LEU A 190 19.71 2.08 -3.82
CA LEU A 190 19.95 2.96 -2.66
C LEU A 190 21.42 3.34 -2.48
N GLN A 191 22.37 2.62 -3.09
CA GLN A 191 23.81 2.88 -2.95
C GLN A 191 24.39 3.85 -4.00
N VAL A 192 23.58 4.29 -4.98
CA VAL A 192 24.07 5.10 -6.13
C VAL A 192 24.01 6.62 -5.85
N HIS A 193 23.58 7.05 -4.66
CA HIS A 193 23.54 8.47 -4.26
C HIS A 193 24.42 8.77 -3.03
N GLY A 194 25.59 8.14 -2.93
CA GLY A 194 26.65 8.48 -1.96
C GLY A 194 27.76 9.32 -2.57
#